data_AF-A0A9J7IKG7-F1
#
_entry.id   AF-A0A9J7IKG7-F1
#
_cell.length_a   1.000
_cell.length_b   1.000
_cell.length_c   1.000
_cell.angle_alpha   90.00
_cell.angle_beta   90.00
_cell.angle_gamma   90.00
#
_symmetry.space_group_name_H-M   'P 1'
#
loop_
_entity.id
_entity.type
_entity.pdbx_description
1 polymer ?
#
loop_
_entity_poly.entity_id
_entity_poly.type
_entity_poly.pdbx_seq_one_letter_code
_entity_poly.pdbx_strand_id
1 'polypeptide(L)'
;MASNNKTLYLIASKLGLGEEDKVLKKAAEFERLLQTKNMAGSNITDTSKIVICLDLAASILGADLDIKSAVKYSGLKTSTYTNTKKVVQNLLELNSDRLSTTMLCLTLQCTGVQELADRILAEYQRLAKVEVDLNLPQYVCMAVYQACRMSKVKVAKSKVIEKSRLKPAQWTKLDADWTKFTDLHFEAAKKKGRQTKKSAETVENEELMEIDVPKVEEVFEDKIEPYEDWKKRMLEAAYKELKELEKLEKKNVTPRKSPRKTPQKFAPYKSPVKTNGVRLLFPLDL
;
A
#
# COMPACT_ATOMS: atom_id res chain seq x y z
N MET A 1 11.92 -28.49 -11.66
CA MET A 1 11.00 -28.99 -10.61
C MET A 1 11.60 -30.05 -9.67
N ALA A 2 12.60 -30.86 -10.06
CA ALA A 2 13.14 -31.92 -9.19
C ALA A 2 14.23 -31.48 -8.17
N SER A 3 14.83 -30.29 -8.31
CA SER A 3 15.92 -29.82 -7.43
C SER A 3 15.43 -29.43 -6.03
N ASN A 4 14.25 -28.79 -5.93
CA ASN A 4 13.78 -28.18 -4.69
C ASN A 4 13.42 -29.22 -3.63
N ASN A 5 12.91 -30.39 -4.04
CA ASN A 5 12.63 -31.49 -3.13
C ASN A 5 13.90 -32.02 -2.45
N LYS A 6 15.00 -32.20 -3.19
CA LYS A 6 16.27 -32.68 -2.60
C LYS A 6 16.80 -31.69 -1.55
N THR A 7 16.73 -30.39 -1.86
CA THR A 7 17.13 -29.33 -0.91
C THR A 7 16.23 -29.31 0.32
N LEU A 8 14.92 -29.49 0.15
CA LEU A 8 13.95 -29.57 1.24
C LEU A 8 14.29 -30.69 2.22
N TYR A 9 14.51 -31.92 1.73
CA TYR A 9 14.87 -33.05 2.60
C TYR A 9 16.19 -32.81 3.32
N LEU A 10 17.21 -32.30 2.62
CA LEU A 10 18.51 -32.01 3.23
C LEU A 10 18.41 -30.98 4.37
N ILE A 11 17.63 -29.91 4.16
CA ILE A 11 17.44 -28.85 5.16
C ILE A 11 16.59 -29.36 6.32
N ALA A 12 15.55 -30.15 6.05
CA ALA A 12 14.72 -30.74 7.09
C ALA A 12 15.51 -31.69 8.00
N SER A 13 16.37 -32.55 7.44
CA SER A 13 17.28 -33.38 8.24
C SER A 13 18.22 -32.55 9.13
N LYS A 14 18.71 -31.42 8.63
CA LYS A 14 19.56 -30.48 9.42
C LYS A 14 18.79 -29.75 10.52
N LEU A 15 17.48 -29.58 10.36
CA LEU A 15 16.59 -28.94 11.32
C LEU A 15 15.96 -29.93 12.31
N GLY A 16 16.26 -31.23 12.20
CA GLY A 16 15.69 -32.27 13.06
C GLY A 16 14.29 -32.74 12.65
N LEU A 17 13.78 -32.28 11.49
CA LEU A 17 12.45 -32.61 10.96
C LEU A 17 12.48 -33.75 9.93
N GLY A 18 13.61 -34.45 9.79
CA GLY A 18 13.80 -35.48 8.77
C GLY A 18 12.89 -36.70 8.93
N GLU A 19 12.53 -37.04 10.17
CA GLU A 19 11.67 -38.19 10.48
C GLU A 19 10.16 -37.84 10.38
N GLU A 20 9.83 -36.55 10.29
CA GLU A 20 8.44 -36.07 10.28
C GLU A 20 7.88 -35.98 8.85
N ASP A 21 7.51 -37.12 8.28
CA ASP A 21 6.96 -37.22 6.92
C ASP A 21 5.75 -36.30 6.67
N LYS A 22 4.90 -36.07 7.69
CA LYS A 22 3.77 -35.15 7.61
C LYS A 22 4.21 -33.70 7.41
N VAL A 23 5.24 -33.26 8.15
CA VAL A 23 5.81 -31.90 8.03
C VAL A 23 6.48 -31.72 6.69
N LEU A 24 7.22 -32.72 6.21
CA LEU A 24 7.88 -32.70 4.90
C LEU A 24 6.87 -32.54 3.76
N LYS A 25 5.80 -33.34 3.77
CA LYS A 25 4.72 -33.24 2.77
C LYS A 25 4.05 -31.87 2.79
N LYS A 26 3.77 -31.33 3.99
CA LYS A 26 3.10 -30.03 4.12
C LYS A 26 4.01 -28.87 3.70
N ALA A 27 5.29 -28.93 4.03
CA ALA A 27 6.27 -27.94 3.59
C ALA A 27 6.45 -27.95 2.07
N ALA A 28 6.45 -29.12 1.44
CA ALA A 28 6.51 -29.25 -0.02
C ALA A 28 5.27 -28.66 -0.71
N GLU A 29 4.09 -28.83 -0.11
CA GLU A 29 2.85 -28.19 -0.57
C GLU A 29 2.96 -26.66 -0.50
N PHE A 30 3.45 -26.12 0.63
CA PHE A 30 3.65 -24.67 0.80
C PHE A 30 4.68 -24.10 -0.16
N GLU A 31 5.77 -24.81 -0.42
CA GLU A 31 6.75 -24.40 -1.43
C GLU A 31 6.11 -24.33 -2.81
N ARG A 32 5.36 -25.36 -3.22
CA ARG A 32 4.65 -25.37 -4.51
C ARG A 32 3.64 -24.23 -4.63
N LEU A 33 2.88 -23.95 -3.57
CA LEU A 33 1.94 -22.82 -3.52
C LEU A 33 2.67 -21.47 -3.56
N LEU A 34 3.81 -21.37 -2.89
CA LEU A 34 4.60 -20.14 -2.87
C LEU A 34 5.18 -19.81 -4.25
N GLN A 35 5.53 -20.82 -5.05
CA GLN A 35 6.00 -20.62 -6.43
C GLN A 35 4.91 -20.05 -7.35
N THR A 36 3.62 -20.29 -7.07
CA THR A 36 2.53 -19.72 -7.89
C THR A 36 2.18 -18.28 -7.49
N LYS A 37 2.58 -17.86 -6.28
CA LYS A 37 2.33 -16.51 -5.77
C LYS A 37 3.53 -15.62 -6.06
N ASN A 38 3.32 -14.50 -6.77
CA ASN A 38 4.41 -13.59 -7.10
C ASN A 38 4.85 -12.78 -5.86
N MET A 39 6.09 -13.00 -5.40
CA MET A 39 6.69 -12.23 -4.31
C MET A 39 7.48 -11.04 -4.86
N ALA A 40 6.79 -10.10 -5.51
CA ALA A 40 7.44 -8.97 -6.15
C ALA A 40 8.23 -8.12 -5.14
N GLY A 41 9.48 -7.78 -5.47
CA GLY A 41 10.34 -6.90 -4.66
C GLY A 41 11.00 -7.53 -3.43
N SER A 42 10.84 -8.83 -3.19
CA SER A 42 11.46 -9.52 -2.06
C SER A 42 12.68 -10.34 -2.50
N ASN A 43 13.88 -9.94 -2.08
CA ASN A 43 15.15 -10.63 -2.35
C ASN A 43 15.33 -11.88 -1.47
N ILE A 44 14.38 -12.81 -1.50
CA ILE A 44 14.43 -14.06 -0.72
C ILE A 44 15.04 -15.17 -1.58
N THR A 45 16.08 -15.82 -1.05
CA THR A 45 16.69 -16.98 -1.70
C THR A 45 15.79 -18.22 -1.61
N ASP A 46 15.90 -19.14 -2.56
CA ASP A 46 15.08 -20.36 -2.56
C ASP A 46 15.31 -21.22 -1.30
N THR A 47 16.54 -21.23 -0.76
CA THR A 47 16.84 -21.87 0.53
C THR A 47 16.07 -21.21 1.67
N SER A 48 16.01 -19.87 1.72
CA SER A 48 15.22 -19.15 2.72
C SER A 48 13.73 -19.49 2.62
N LYS A 49 13.17 -19.57 1.41
CA LYS A 49 11.76 -19.97 1.18
C LYS A 49 11.49 -21.37 1.76
N ILE A 50 12.36 -22.35 1.46
CA ILE A 50 12.24 -23.72 1.95
C ILE A 50 12.24 -23.76 3.48
N VAL A 51 13.19 -23.08 4.11
CA VAL A 51 13.29 -23.02 5.59
C VAL A 51 12.04 -22.40 6.21
N ILE A 52 11.49 -21.35 5.60
CA ILE A 52 10.27 -20.70 6.08
C ILE A 52 9.05 -21.63 5.90
N CYS A 53 8.93 -22.32 4.77
CA CYS A 53 7.87 -23.30 4.54
C CYS A 53 7.93 -24.46 5.55
N LEU A 54 9.14 -24.92 5.91
CA LEU A 54 9.34 -25.94 6.95
C LEU A 54 8.92 -25.42 8.34
N ASP A 55 9.32 -24.21 8.71
CA ASP A 55 8.93 -23.58 9.98
C ASP A 55 7.39 -23.41 10.07
N LEU A 56 6.75 -22.93 8.99
CA LEU A 56 5.29 -22.81 8.94
C LEU A 56 4.58 -24.17 9.03
N ALA A 57 5.10 -25.20 8.35
CA ALA A 57 4.56 -26.55 8.41
C ALA A 57 4.70 -27.16 9.81
N ALA A 58 5.86 -27.02 10.43
CA ALA A 58 6.11 -27.45 11.80
C ALA A 58 5.16 -26.75 12.79
N SER A 59 5.00 -25.41 12.65
CA SER A 59 4.09 -24.61 13.48
C SER A 59 2.63 -25.08 13.38
N ILE A 60 2.16 -25.49 12.20
CA ILE A 60 0.78 -25.96 11.98
C ILE A 60 0.57 -27.38 12.53
N LEU A 61 1.60 -28.23 12.42
CA LEU A 61 1.52 -29.63 12.85
C LEU A 61 1.95 -29.85 14.30
N GLY A 62 2.39 -28.79 14.99
CA GLY A 62 2.83 -28.86 16.39
C GLY A 62 4.18 -29.52 16.58
N ALA A 63 5.03 -29.51 15.55
CA ALA A 63 6.39 -30.05 15.62
C ALA A 63 7.36 -29.02 16.21
N ASP A 64 8.25 -29.46 17.08
CA ASP A 64 9.25 -28.59 17.69
C ASP A 64 10.38 -28.27 16.70
N LEU A 65 10.60 -26.97 16.46
CA LEU A 65 11.65 -26.48 15.59
C LEU A 65 12.43 -25.36 16.27
N ASP A 66 13.76 -25.51 16.33
CA ASP A 66 14.64 -24.47 16.85
C ASP A 66 14.71 -23.27 15.89
N ILE A 67 14.08 -22.17 16.31
CA ILE A 67 14.04 -20.91 15.56
C ILE A 67 15.46 -20.38 15.29
N LYS A 68 16.42 -20.59 16.19
CA LYS A 68 17.79 -20.09 15.99
C LYS A 68 18.47 -20.82 14.84
N SER A 69 18.34 -22.14 14.79
CA SER A 69 18.81 -22.98 13.69
C SER A 69 18.10 -22.63 12.37
N ALA A 70 16.79 -22.39 12.40
CA ALA A 70 16.04 -21.98 11.22
C ALA A 70 16.53 -20.63 10.66
N VAL A 71 16.73 -19.62 11.51
CA VAL A 71 17.32 -18.33 11.10
C VAL A 71 18.70 -18.55 10.48
N LYS A 72 19.56 -19.37 11.10
CA LYS A 72 20.90 -19.70 10.58
C LYS A 72 20.86 -20.33 9.19
N TYR A 73 20.03 -21.36 8.97
CA TYR A 73 19.94 -22.04 7.68
C TYR A 73 19.24 -21.21 6.61
N SER A 74 18.36 -20.28 6.99
CA SER A 74 17.72 -19.35 6.06
C SER A 74 18.69 -18.31 5.48
N GLY A 75 19.83 -18.06 6.13
CA GLY A 75 20.77 -16.99 5.77
C GLY A 75 20.24 -15.57 5.99
N LEU A 76 19.11 -15.41 6.68
CA LEU A 76 18.48 -14.12 6.97
C LEU A 76 18.85 -13.62 8.37
N LYS A 77 18.79 -12.30 8.57
CA LYS A 77 18.81 -11.70 9.92
C LYS A 77 17.50 -12.06 10.64
N THR A 78 17.53 -12.19 11.96
CA THR A 78 16.34 -12.56 12.77
C THR A 78 15.11 -11.68 12.51
N SER A 79 15.31 -10.36 12.37
CA SER A 79 14.22 -9.42 12.06
C SER A 79 13.65 -9.66 10.66
N THR A 80 14.51 -9.79 9.65
CA THR A 80 14.12 -10.09 8.27
C THR A 80 13.42 -11.44 8.20
N TYR A 81 13.94 -12.47 8.87
CA TYR A 81 13.33 -13.80 8.94
C TYR A 81 11.91 -13.74 9.46
N THR A 82 11.69 -13.06 10.60
CA THR A 82 10.36 -12.94 11.22
C THR A 82 9.40 -12.18 10.30
N ASN A 83 9.85 -11.09 9.67
CA ASN A 83 9.04 -10.32 8.74
C ASN A 83 8.69 -11.13 7.50
N THR A 84 9.67 -11.81 6.90
CA THR A 84 9.48 -12.65 5.73
C THR A 84 8.56 -13.83 6.04
N LYS A 85 8.73 -14.50 7.19
CA LYS A 85 7.83 -15.56 7.65
C LYS A 85 6.38 -15.06 7.68
N LYS A 86 6.14 -13.88 8.26
CA LYS A 86 4.80 -13.25 8.27
C LYS A 86 4.28 -12.93 6.87
N VAL A 87 5.13 -12.43 5.97
CA VAL A 87 4.73 -12.15 4.58
C VAL A 87 4.32 -13.44 3.86
N VAL A 88 5.13 -14.51 3.96
CA VAL A 88 4.82 -15.82 3.37
C VAL A 88 3.56 -16.41 4.00
N GLN A 89 3.41 -16.31 5.32
CA GLN A 89 2.20 -16.77 6.02
C GLN A 89 0.94 -16.07 5.52
N ASN A 90 0.97 -14.74 5.36
CA ASN A 90 -0.15 -13.96 4.84
C ASN A 90 -0.44 -14.31 3.36
N LEU A 91 0.61 -14.48 2.55
CA LEU A 91 0.50 -14.79 1.12
C LEU A 91 -0.10 -16.18 0.85
N LEU A 92 0.23 -17.14 1.72
CA LEU A 92 -0.34 -18.49 1.73
C LEU A 92 -1.66 -18.56 2.51
N GLU A 93 -2.14 -17.43 3.05
CA GLU A 93 -3.39 -17.32 3.81
C GLU A 93 -3.46 -18.25 5.03
N LEU A 94 -2.29 -18.63 5.57
CA LEU A 94 -2.12 -19.51 6.74
C LEU A 94 -2.34 -18.75 8.05
N ASN A 95 -3.27 -17.80 8.06
CA ASN A 95 -3.49 -16.85 9.14
C ASN A 95 -3.92 -17.58 10.44
N SER A 96 -2.95 -17.93 11.28
CA SER A 96 -3.14 -18.36 12.67
C SER A 96 -3.65 -17.19 13.53
N ASP A 97 -3.31 -15.96 13.14
CA ASP A 97 -3.59 -14.73 13.86
C ASP A 97 -4.92 -14.11 13.43
N ARG A 98 -5.93 -14.95 13.14
CA ARG A 98 -7.29 -14.45 12.87
C ARG A 98 -7.77 -13.71 14.11
N LEU A 99 -7.94 -12.40 13.94
CA LEU A 99 -8.42 -11.55 15.02
C LEU A 99 -9.88 -11.92 15.28
N SER A 100 -10.16 -12.62 16.38
CA SER A 100 -11.53 -12.89 16.81
C SER A 100 -12.07 -11.71 17.63
N THR A 101 -13.39 -11.58 17.66
CA THR A 101 -14.09 -10.61 18.53
C THR A 101 -13.70 -10.81 19.98
N THR A 102 -13.61 -12.06 20.44
CA THR A 102 -13.15 -12.43 21.79
C THR A 102 -11.74 -11.93 22.07
N MET A 103 -10.78 -12.23 21.19
CA MET A 103 -9.37 -11.83 21.36
C MET A 103 -9.24 -10.30 21.42
N LEU A 104 -9.98 -9.59 20.57
CA LEU A 104 -9.98 -8.13 20.56
C LEU A 104 -10.62 -7.54 21.82
N CYS A 105 -11.76 -8.09 22.27
CA CYS A 105 -12.43 -7.64 23.49
C CYS A 105 -11.56 -7.85 24.73
N LEU A 106 -10.83 -8.95 24.81
CA LEU A 106 -9.84 -9.19 25.87
C LEU A 106 -8.70 -8.17 25.84
N THR A 107 -8.14 -7.91 24.65
CA THR A 107 -7.06 -6.93 24.47
C THR A 107 -7.48 -5.50 24.85
N LEU A 108 -8.72 -5.13 24.56
CA LEU A 108 -9.29 -3.80 24.85
C LEU A 108 -9.98 -3.71 26.22
N GLN A 109 -10.01 -4.80 26.99
CA GLN A 109 -10.71 -4.90 28.28
C GLN A 109 -12.19 -4.54 28.20
N CYS A 110 -12.87 -4.95 27.12
CA CYS A 110 -14.29 -4.70 26.84
C CYS A 110 -15.09 -6.00 26.66
N THR A 111 -14.90 -6.98 27.53
CA THR A 111 -15.53 -8.32 27.43
C THR A 111 -17.06 -8.30 27.39
N GLY A 112 -17.70 -7.29 28.01
CA GLY A 112 -19.16 -7.14 28.02
C GLY A 112 -19.81 -6.79 26.67
N VAL A 113 -19.04 -6.47 25.62
CA VAL A 113 -19.58 -6.10 24.30
C VAL A 113 -19.46 -7.19 23.24
N GLN A 114 -18.89 -8.34 23.59
CA GLN A 114 -18.58 -9.41 22.64
C GLN A 114 -19.83 -9.92 21.91
N GLU A 115 -20.88 -10.28 22.64
CA GLU A 115 -22.13 -10.81 22.05
C GLU A 115 -22.83 -9.80 21.12
N LEU A 116 -22.68 -8.50 21.40
CA LEU A 116 -23.25 -7.46 20.55
C LEU A 116 -22.39 -7.27 19.30
N ALA A 117 -21.06 -7.34 19.42
CA ALA A 117 -20.15 -7.31 18.28
C ALA A 117 -20.38 -8.51 17.33
N ASP A 118 -20.55 -9.72 17.86
CA ASP A 118 -20.83 -10.93 17.07
C ASP A 118 -22.16 -10.81 16.32
N ARG A 119 -23.20 -10.26 16.96
CA ARG A 119 -24.49 -9.97 16.31
C ARG A 119 -24.39 -8.93 15.20
N ILE A 120 -23.63 -7.85 15.42
CA ILE A 120 -23.39 -6.84 14.39
C ILE A 120 -22.67 -7.47 13.18
N LEU A 121 -21.66 -8.31 13.40
CA LEU A 121 -20.95 -8.99 12.31
C LEU A 121 -21.86 -9.92 11.52
N ALA A 122 -22.66 -10.74 12.20
CA ALA A 122 -23.57 -11.67 11.55
C ALA A 122 -24.63 -10.94 10.71
N GLU A 123 -25.18 -9.85 11.22
CA GLU A 123 -26.17 -9.05 10.49
C GLU A 123 -25.53 -8.31 9.31
N TYR A 124 -24.30 -7.83 9.47
CA TYR A 124 -23.54 -7.22 8.37
C TYR A 124 -23.27 -8.24 7.26
N GLN A 125 -22.91 -9.47 7.62
CA GLN A 125 -22.74 -10.57 6.65
C GLN A 125 -24.02 -10.86 5.87
N ARG A 126 -25.16 -10.87 6.56
CA ARG A 126 -26.47 -11.17 5.96
C ARG A 126 -26.91 -10.10 4.96
N LEU A 127 -26.56 -8.85 5.21
CA LEU A 127 -26.99 -7.69 4.41
C LEU A 127 -25.98 -7.29 3.35
N ALA A 128 -24.75 -7.80 3.42
CA ALA A 128 -23.74 -7.57 2.41
C ALA A 128 -24.18 -8.21 1.08
N LYS A 129 -24.43 -7.37 0.06
CA LYS A 129 -24.75 -7.81 -1.31
C LYS A 129 -23.56 -8.45 -2.04
N VAL A 130 -22.35 -8.20 -1.54
CA VAL A 130 -21.08 -8.71 -2.08
C VAL A 130 -20.49 -9.67 -1.05
N GLU A 131 -19.85 -10.73 -1.52
CA GLU A 131 -19.11 -11.65 -0.64
C GLU A 131 -17.98 -10.88 0.07
N VAL A 132 -18.23 -10.47 1.31
CA VAL A 132 -17.26 -9.76 2.14
C VAL A 132 -16.43 -10.79 2.90
N ASP A 133 -15.11 -10.73 2.75
CA ASP A 133 -14.20 -11.52 3.56
C ASP A 133 -14.13 -10.99 5.01
N LEU A 134 -14.95 -11.58 5.89
CA LEU A 134 -14.98 -11.27 7.31
C LEU A 134 -13.74 -11.76 8.06
N ASN A 135 -12.85 -12.51 7.42
CA ASN A 135 -11.57 -12.90 8.03
C ASN A 135 -10.61 -11.71 8.14
N LEU A 136 -10.90 -10.59 7.44
CA LEU A 136 -10.10 -9.38 7.55
C LEU A 136 -10.28 -8.72 8.94
N PRO A 137 -9.17 -8.42 9.66
CA PRO A 137 -9.21 -7.80 10.98
C PRO A 137 -10.01 -6.49 11.05
N GLN A 138 -10.16 -5.78 9.94
CA GLN A 138 -10.88 -4.51 9.85
C GLN A 138 -12.35 -4.62 10.24
N TYR A 139 -13.03 -5.69 9.83
CA TYR A 139 -14.46 -5.87 10.10
C TYR A 139 -14.70 -6.23 11.56
N VAL A 140 -13.86 -7.12 12.12
CA VAL A 140 -13.89 -7.47 13.53
C VAL A 140 -13.62 -6.25 14.42
N CYS A 141 -12.60 -5.45 14.07
CA CYS A 141 -12.32 -4.20 14.76
C CYS A 141 -13.49 -3.22 14.71
N MET A 142 -14.14 -3.07 13.55
CA MET A 142 -15.25 -2.13 13.40
C MET A 142 -16.49 -2.57 14.18
N ALA A 143 -16.81 -3.86 14.15
CA ALA A 143 -17.93 -4.41 14.91
C ALA A 143 -17.76 -4.21 16.42
N VAL A 144 -16.58 -4.51 16.96
CA VAL A 144 -16.29 -4.29 18.39
C VAL A 144 -16.32 -2.79 18.72
N TYR A 145 -15.80 -1.93 17.85
CA TYR A 145 -15.82 -0.48 18.05
C TYR A 145 -17.25 0.08 18.11
N GLN A 146 -18.11 -0.30 17.16
CA GLN A 146 -19.51 0.13 17.20
C GLN A 146 -20.26 -0.49 18.38
N ALA A 147 -19.96 -1.74 18.74
CA ALA A 147 -20.55 -2.37 19.91
C ALA A 147 -20.20 -1.62 21.21
N CYS A 148 -18.96 -1.17 21.34
CA CYS A 148 -18.51 -0.31 22.43
C CYS A 148 -19.27 1.02 22.45
N ARG A 149 -19.45 1.66 21.29
CA ARG A 149 -20.22 2.90 21.16
C ARG A 149 -21.66 2.73 21.64
N MET A 150 -22.36 1.70 21.15
CA MET A 150 -23.75 1.41 21.51
C MET A 150 -23.93 1.05 22.99
N SER A 151 -22.94 0.38 23.56
CA SER A 151 -22.92 -0.03 24.98
C SER A 151 -22.33 1.05 25.90
N LYS A 152 -21.98 2.22 25.35
CA LYS A 152 -21.35 3.35 26.08
C LYS A 152 -20.04 2.98 26.79
N VAL A 153 -19.32 1.98 26.30
CA VAL A 153 -18.01 1.58 26.79
C VAL A 153 -16.95 2.42 26.09
N LYS A 154 -16.12 3.13 26.87
CA LYS A 154 -15.08 4.00 26.32
C LYS A 154 -13.85 3.18 25.94
N VAL A 155 -13.55 3.12 24.64
CA VAL A 155 -12.34 2.50 24.10
C VAL A 155 -11.46 3.52 23.38
N ALA A 156 -10.14 3.37 23.47
CA ALA A 156 -9.21 4.25 22.77
C ALA A 156 -9.20 3.92 21.27
N LYS A 157 -9.76 4.82 20.45
CA LYS A 157 -9.86 4.66 18.98
C LYS A 157 -8.51 4.34 18.32
N SER A 158 -7.41 4.93 18.78
CA SER A 158 -6.05 4.66 18.28
C SER A 158 -5.64 3.19 18.41
N LYS A 159 -5.95 2.54 19.53
CA LYS A 159 -5.63 1.13 19.77
C LYS A 159 -6.39 0.18 18.85
N VAL A 160 -7.63 0.55 18.48
CA VAL A 160 -8.46 -0.25 17.58
C VAL A 160 -7.97 -0.15 16.13
N ILE A 161 -7.61 1.07 15.69
CA ILE A 161 -7.07 1.32 14.34
C ILE A 161 -5.76 0.56 14.11
N GLU A 162 -4.88 0.52 15.12
CA GLU A 162 -3.61 -0.22 15.04
C GLU A 162 -3.83 -1.72 14.77
N LYS A 163 -4.87 -2.31 15.37
CA LYS A 163 -5.23 -3.72 15.17
C LYS A 163 -5.99 -3.99 13.87
N SER A 164 -6.69 -2.99 13.34
CA SER A 164 -7.47 -3.13 12.10
C SER A 164 -6.62 -3.13 10.83
N ARG A 165 -5.32 -2.78 10.93
CA ARG A 165 -4.38 -2.66 9.80
C ARG A 165 -4.83 -1.66 8.73
N LEU A 166 -5.67 -0.68 9.10
CA LEU A 166 -6.14 0.36 8.20
C LEU A 166 -5.42 1.67 8.45
N LYS A 167 -5.26 2.48 7.38
CA LYS A 167 -4.86 3.88 7.55
C LYS A 167 -6.00 4.68 8.20
N PRO A 168 -5.71 5.73 9.00
CA PRO A 168 -6.75 6.53 9.65
C PRO A 168 -7.82 7.07 8.70
N ALA A 169 -7.45 7.46 7.48
CA ALA A 169 -8.41 7.94 6.47
C ALA A 169 -9.39 6.84 6.00
N GLN A 170 -8.90 5.61 5.83
CA GLN A 170 -9.74 4.46 5.47
C GLN A 170 -10.66 4.08 6.62
N TRP A 171 -10.14 4.12 7.84
CA TRP A 171 -10.94 3.90 9.05
C TRP A 171 -12.13 4.86 9.12
N THR A 172 -11.91 6.16 8.93
CA THR A 172 -12.99 7.15 9.04
C THR A 172 -14.12 6.92 8.03
N LYS A 173 -13.80 6.50 6.81
CA LYS A 173 -14.82 6.15 5.81
C LYS A 173 -15.63 4.92 6.27
N LEU A 174 -14.93 3.86 6.67
CA LEU A 174 -15.58 2.63 7.14
C LEU A 174 -16.42 2.86 8.41
N ASP A 175 -15.94 3.70 9.33
CA ASP A 175 -16.64 4.11 10.54
C ASP A 175 -17.95 4.84 10.22
N ALA A 176 -17.96 5.73 9.22
CA ALA A 176 -19.17 6.42 8.78
C ALA A 176 -20.21 5.48 8.17
N ASP A 177 -19.77 4.51 7.35
CA ASP A 177 -20.66 3.53 6.73
C ASP A 177 -21.26 2.57 7.77
N TRP A 178 -20.41 2.08 8.68
CA TRP A 178 -20.84 1.21 9.77
C TRP A 178 -21.74 1.93 10.78
N THR A 179 -21.52 3.22 11.01
CA THR A 179 -22.41 4.06 11.83
C THR A 179 -23.82 4.07 11.28
N LYS A 180 -23.97 4.35 9.98
CA LYS A 180 -25.29 4.33 9.31
C LYS A 180 -25.94 2.96 9.43
N PHE A 181 -25.17 1.89 9.20
CA PHE A 181 -25.63 0.52 9.33
C PHE A 181 -26.15 0.20 10.75
N THR A 182 -25.38 0.51 11.79
CA THR A 182 -25.78 0.21 13.17
C THR A 182 -26.96 1.04 13.62
N ASP A 183 -27.07 2.29 13.19
CA ASP A 183 -28.16 3.18 13.59
C ASP A 183 -29.49 2.71 12.97
N LEU A 184 -29.46 2.23 11.72
CA LEU A 184 -30.61 1.65 11.03
C LEU A 184 -31.09 0.33 11.64
N HIS A 185 -30.16 -0.59 11.95
CA HIS A 185 -30.51 -1.96 12.33
C HIS A 185 -30.60 -2.21 13.84
N PHE A 186 -29.85 -1.46 14.65
CA PHE A 186 -29.71 -1.73 16.09
C PHE A 186 -30.20 -0.58 16.99
N GLU A 187 -30.08 0.69 16.57
CA GLU A 187 -30.65 1.81 17.35
C GLU A 187 -32.15 2.00 17.11
N ALA A 188 -32.66 1.68 15.91
CA ALA A 188 -34.09 1.63 15.62
C ALA A 188 -34.86 0.66 16.55
N ALA A 189 -34.19 -0.37 17.07
CA ALA A 189 -34.79 -1.31 18.03
C ALA A 189 -35.12 -0.66 19.39
N LYS A 190 -34.40 0.39 19.82
CA LYS A 190 -34.74 1.14 21.05
C LYS A 190 -35.91 2.11 20.89
N LYS A 191 -36.23 2.52 19.65
CA LYS A 191 -37.37 3.41 19.34
C LYS A 191 -38.66 2.65 19.01
N LYS A 192 -38.64 1.32 18.97
CA LYS A 192 -39.79 0.46 18.67
C LYS A 192 -40.84 0.37 19.81
N GLY A 193 -40.88 1.37 20.70
CA GLY A 193 -41.91 1.58 21.72
C GLY A 193 -43.03 2.55 21.29
N ARG A 194 -42.94 3.16 20.10
CA ARG A 194 -44.03 3.96 19.54
C ARG A 194 -44.34 3.46 18.14
N GLN A 195 -45.24 2.49 18.08
CA GLN A 195 -45.87 2.10 16.82
C GLN A 195 -46.65 3.32 16.29
N THR A 196 -46.20 3.88 15.18
CA THR A 196 -47.09 4.59 14.27
C THR A 196 -47.22 3.72 13.03
N LYS A 197 -48.39 3.09 12.88
CA LYS A 197 -48.83 2.50 11.61
C LYS A 197 -49.08 3.63 10.61
N LYS A 198 -48.40 3.57 9.47
CA LYS A 198 -48.66 4.14 8.12
C LYS A 198 -47.28 4.22 7.45
N SER A 199 -47.00 3.67 6.29
CA SER A 199 -47.82 3.14 5.20
C SER A 199 -46.96 2.09 4.48
N ALA A 200 -47.63 1.06 3.95
CA ALA A 200 -47.07 0.23 2.91
C ALA A 200 -46.97 1.10 1.65
N GLU A 201 -45.76 1.56 1.34
CA GLU A 201 -45.37 1.87 -0.02
C GLU A 201 -44.17 0.97 -0.31
N THR A 202 -44.48 -0.11 -1.01
CA THR A 202 -43.55 -0.83 -1.86
C THR A 202 -42.97 0.18 -2.82
N VAL A 203 -41.87 0.83 -2.44
CA VAL A 203 -41.01 1.49 -3.42
C VAL A 203 -40.23 0.34 -4.05
N GLU A 204 -40.82 -0.15 -5.14
CA GLU A 204 -40.08 -0.76 -6.23
C GLU A 204 -38.92 0.18 -6.55
N ASN A 205 -37.78 -0.08 -5.92
CA ASN A 205 -36.53 0.51 -6.39
C ASN A 205 -36.17 -0.33 -7.60
N GLU A 206 -36.80 -0.02 -8.72
CA GLU A 206 -36.27 -0.33 -10.04
C GLU A 206 -34.79 0.05 -9.99
N GLU A 207 -33.94 -0.97 -9.87
CA GLU A 207 -32.58 -0.91 -10.36
C GLU A 207 -32.69 -0.54 -11.83
N LEU A 208 -32.71 0.77 -12.11
CA LEU A 208 -32.09 1.29 -13.30
C LEU A 208 -30.68 0.73 -13.28
N MET A 209 -30.50 -0.34 -14.06
CA MET A 209 -29.21 -0.81 -14.50
C MET A 209 -28.55 0.34 -15.26
N GLU A 210 -27.94 1.26 -14.51
CA GLU A 210 -26.88 2.10 -15.03
C GLU A 210 -25.72 1.14 -15.29
N ILE A 211 -25.69 0.68 -16.54
CA ILE A 211 -24.55 0.02 -17.15
C ILE A 211 -23.32 0.84 -16.73
N ASP A 212 -22.40 0.18 -16.02
CA ASP A 212 -21.11 0.72 -15.64
C ASP A 212 -20.34 1.00 -16.94
N VAL A 213 -20.60 2.17 -17.52
CA VAL A 213 -19.73 2.77 -18.52
C VAL A 213 -18.40 2.92 -17.79
N PRO A 214 -17.31 2.31 -18.30
CA PRO A 214 -16.02 2.38 -17.64
C PRO A 214 -15.74 3.84 -17.30
N LYS A 215 -15.47 4.09 -16.02
CA LYS A 215 -14.98 5.39 -15.56
C LYS A 215 -13.69 5.66 -16.31
N VAL A 216 -13.82 6.35 -17.45
CA VAL A 216 -12.73 6.93 -18.20
C VAL A 216 -12.00 7.77 -17.16
N GLU A 217 -10.79 7.33 -16.84
CA GLU A 217 -9.81 8.12 -16.14
C GLU A 217 -9.91 9.53 -16.71
N GLU A 218 -9.95 10.57 -15.87
CA GLU A 218 -9.72 11.92 -16.34
C GLU A 218 -8.28 11.95 -16.88
N VAL A 219 -8.11 11.45 -18.10
CA VAL A 219 -7.13 11.92 -19.04
C VAL A 219 -7.44 13.39 -19.07
N PHE A 220 -6.59 14.18 -18.43
CA PHE A 220 -6.41 15.56 -18.85
C PHE A 220 -6.10 15.43 -20.34
N GLU A 221 -7.15 15.53 -21.14
CA GLU A 221 -7.06 15.76 -22.55
C GLU A 221 -6.50 17.17 -22.59
N ASP A 222 -5.17 17.27 -22.51
CA ASP A 222 -4.46 18.40 -23.06
C ASP A 222 -5.13 18.58 -24.40
N LYS A 223 -5.91 19.65 -24.55
CA LYS A 223 -6.45 20.04 -25.84
C LYS A 223 -5.21 20.34 -26.66
N ILE A 224 -4.69 19.33 -27.34
CA ILE A 224 -3.53 19.43 -28.21
C ILE A 224 -3.97 20.47 -29.24
N GLU A 225 -3.41 21.67 -29.12
CA GLU A 225 -3.60 22.74 -30.10
C GLU A 225 -3.27 22.11 -31.47
N PRO A 226 -4.18 22.16 -32.46
CA PRO A 226 -3.92 21.60 -33.78
C PRO A 226 -2.56 22.10 -34.27
N TYR A 227 -1.73 21.18 -34.78
CA TYR A 227 -0.34 21.50 -35.16
C TYR A 227 -0.23 22.73 -36.06
N GLU A 228 -1.20 22.94 -36.96
CA GLU A 228 -1.25 24.10 -37.84
C GLU A 228 -1.46 25.41 -37.10
N ASP A 229 -2.29 25.42 -36.05
CA ASP A 229 -2.54 26.62 -35.24
C ASP A 229 -1.32 26.96 -34.39
N TRP A 230 -0.71 25.96 -33.75
CA TRP A 230 0.55 26.10 -33.02
C TRP A 230 1.67 26.61 -33.93
N LYS A 231 1.83 25.99 -35.10
CA LYS A 231 2.87 26.33 -36.08
C LYS A 231 2.69 27.76 -36.60
N LYS A 232 1.46 28.15 -36.92
CA LYS A 232 1.15 29.51 -37.36
C LYS A 232 1.49 30.53 -36.26
N ARG A 233 1.10 30.25 -35.01
CA ARG A 233 1.40 31.11 -33.85
C ARG A 233 2.90 31.25 -33.60
N MET A 234 3.66 30.15 -33.69
CA MET A 234 5.12 30.18 -33.51
C MET A 234 5.84 30.91 -34.63
N LEU A 235 5.47 30.68 -35.89
CA LEU A 235 6.06 31.37 -37.04
C LEU A 235 5.74 32.87 -37.01
N GLU A 236 4.50 33.24 -36.71
CA GLU A 236 4.11 34.65 -36.64
C GLU A 236 4.83 35.39 -35.50
N ALA A 237 5.00 34.74 -34.35
CA ALA A 237 5.81 35.29 -33.24
C ALA A 237 7.27 35.52 -33.67
N ALA A 238 7.89 34.53 -34.32
CA ALA A 238 9.28 34.63 -34.78
C ALA A 238 9.45 35.73 -35.85
N TYR A 239 8.54 35.82 -36.83
CA TYR A 239 8.61 36.88 -37.84
C TYR A 239 8.39 38.28 -37.25
N LYS A 240 7.52 38.40 -36.24
CA LYS A 240 7.30 39.66 -35.54
C LYS A 240 8.54 40.10 -34.78
N GLU A 241 9.18 39.18 -34.05
CA GLU A 241 10.43 39.44 -33.35
C GLU A 241 11.54 39.87 -34.31
N LEU A 242 11.70 39.17 -35.45
CA LEU A 242 12.68 39.54 -36.47
C LEU A 242 12.43 40.95 -37.03
N LYS A 243 11.17 41.31 -37.26
CA LYS A 243 10.78 42.64 -37.74
C LYS A 243 11.02 43.73 -36.68
N GLU A 244 10.89 43.41 -35.40
CA GLU A 244 11.21 44.32 -34.30
C GLU A 244 12.73 44.52 -34.17
N LEU A 245 13.52 43.45 -34.29
CA LEU A 245 14.98 43.52 -34.33
C LEU A 245 15.47 44.34 -35.53
N GLU A 246 14.94 44.13 -36.73
CA GLU A 246 15.28 44.96 -37.89
C GLU A 246 14.94 46.45 -37.67
N LYS A 247 13.81 46.74 -37.02
CA LYS A 247 13.44 48.13 -36.69
C LYS A 247 14.39 48.74 -35.67
N LEU A 248 14.87 47.96 -34.71
CA LEU A 248 15.86 48.39 -33.72
C LEU A 248 17.23 48.60 -34.37
N GLU A 249 17.65 47.73 -35.29
CA GLU A 249 18.87 47.93 -36.09
C GLU A 249 18.77 49.18 -36.95
N LYS A 250 17.65 49.39 -37.65
CA LYS A 250 17.41 50.61 -38.46
C LYS A 250 17.35 51.89 -37.62
N LYS A 251 16.95 51.83 -36.34
CA LYS A 251 16.99 52.97 -35.40
C LYS A 251 18.39 53.25 -34.84
N ASN A 252 19.26 52.25 -34.76
CA ASN A 252 20.59 52.37 -34.17
C ASN A 252 21.68 52.82 -35.16
N VAL A 253 21.38 52.94 -36.45
CA VAL A 253 22.30 53.56 -37.42
C VAL A 253 22.05 55.07 -37.49
N THR A 254 22.58 55.79 -36.49
CA THR A 254 22.92 57.21 -36.65
C THR A 254 24.44 57.37 -36.52
N PRO A 255 25.13 58.17 -37.36
CA PRO A 255 26.59 58.28 -37.31
C PRO A 255 27.03 59.02 -36.04
N ARG A 256 27.35 58.30 -34.96
CA ARG A 256 27.95 58.92 -33.76
C ARG A 256 29.45 59.11 -33.95
N LYS A 257 29.82 60.39 -34.09
CA LYS A 257 31.17 60.96 -34.10
C LYS A 257 32.05 60.38 -32.99
N SER A 258 33.29 60.04 -33.36
CA SER A 258 34.33 59.52 -32.49
C SER A 258 34.75 60.51 -31.39
N PRO A 259 34.83 60.07 -30.12
CA PRO A 259 35.50 60.83 -29.08
C PRO A 259 37.03 60.75 -29.24
N ARG A 260 37.66 61.92 -29.17
CA ARG A 260 39.09 62.22 -29.39
C ARG A 260 39.99 61.50 -28.37
N LYS A 261 41.15 61.02 -28.85
CA LYS A 261 42.24 60.37 -28.10
C LYS A 261 42.69 61.17 -26.86
N THR A 262 42.87 60.48 -25.74
CA THR A 262 43.84 60.85 -24.69
C THR A 262 44.89 59.74 -24.54
N PRO A 263 46.16 60.08 -24.29
CA PRO A 263 47.27 59.14 -24.44
C PRO A 263 47.48 58.20 -23.25
N GLN A 264 47.81 56.98 -23.62
CA GLN A 264 48.16 55.80 -22.82
C GLN A 264 49.45 56.04 -22.02
N LYS A 265 49.41 55.86 -20.69
CA LYS A 265 50.62 55.69 -19.87
C LYS A 265 50.71 54.25 -19.41
N PHE A 266 51.77 53.58 -19.84
CA PHE A 266 52.21 52.26 -19.39
C PHE A 266 52.62 52.30 -17.91
N ALA A 267 52.23 51.29 -17.14
CA ALA A 267 53.07 50.73 -16.08
C ALA A 267 52.68 49.26 -15.80
N PRO A 268 53.65 48.40 -15.42
CA PRO A 268 53.61 46.97 -15.66
C PRO A 268 53.34 46.11 -14.41
N TYR A 269 52.89 44.88 -14.65
CA TYR A 269 52.98 43.67 -13.80
C TYR A 269 52.75 43.79 -12.28
N LYS A 270 51.73 43.06 -11.80
CA LYS A 270 51.83 42.16 -10.63
C LYS A 270 50.66 41.17 -10.63
N SER A 271 50.97 39.89 -10.71
CA SER A 271 50.08 38.76 -10.39
C SER A 271 50.03 38.53 -8.87
N PRO A 272 48.95 37.93 -8.36
CA PRO A 272 49.06 36.64 -7.65
C PRO A 272 47.90 35.69 -8.02
N VAL A 273 48.15 34.46 -8.50
CA VAL A 273 48.45 33.19 -7.78
C VAL A 273 47.29 32.61 -6.94
N LYS A 274 46.61 31.64 -7.57
CA LYS A 274 46.18 30.27 -7.15
C LYS A 274 45.15 30.00 -6.03
N THR A 275 44.55 28.81 -6.22
CA THR A 275 43.86 27.86 -5.30
C THR A 275 42.33 27.97 -5.33
N ASN A 276 41.49 26.94 -5.57
CA ASN A 276 41.62 25.48 -5.68
C ASN A 276 40.59 24.94 -6.70
N GLY A 277 41.04 24.25 -7.76
CA GLY A 277 40.15 23.53 -8.67
C GLY A 277 39.95 22.10 -8.17
N VAL A 278 38.72 21.76 -7.79
CA VAL A 278 38.30 20.38 -7.50
C VAL A 278 38.27 19.60 -8.82
N ARG A 279 39.14 18.59 -8.93
CA ARG A 279 39.27 17.71 -10.09
C ARG A 279 38.16 16.65 -10.02
N LEU A 280 37.12 16.78 -10.84
CA LEU A 280 36.11 15.74 -11.04
C LEU A 280 36.75 14.60 -11.85
N LEU A 281 36.91 13.44 -11.22
CA LEU A 281 37.32 12.19 -11.85
C LEU A 281 36.08 11.53 -12.46
N PHE A 282 35.92 11.62 -13.77
CA PHE A 282 35.12 10.66 -14.53
C PHE A 282 36.07 9.89 -15.46
N PRO A 283 36.10 8.55 -15.39
CA PRO A 283 36.79 7.73 -16.38
C PRO A 283 36.04 7.83 -17.70
N LEU A 284 36.74 8.32 -18.73
CA LEU A 284 36.37 8.15 -20.13
C LEU A 284 37.24 7.02 -20.72
N ASP A 285 36.67 6.38 -21.72
CA ASP A 285 37.23 5.40 -22.66
C ASP A 285 36.87 3.93 -22.29
N LEU A 286 36.01 3.22 -23.05
CA LEU A 286 36.04 2.81 -24.48
C LEU A 286 37.30 2.02 -24.85
#